data_AF-A0A412WUK4-F1
#
_entry.id   AF-A0A412WUK4-F1
#
_cell.length_a   1.000
_cell.length_b   1.000
_cell.length_c   1.000
_cell.angle_alpha   90.00
_cell.angle_beta   90.00
_cell.angle_gamma   90.00
#
_symmetry.space_group_name_H-M   'P 1'
#
loop_
_entity.id
_entity.type
_entity.pdbx_description
1 polymer ?
#
loop_
_entity_poly.entity_id
_entity_poly.type
_entity_poly.pdbx_seq_one_letter_code
_entity_poly.pdbx_strand_id
1 'polypeptide(L)' 'MKHYRINEKESDMAYDAVLISTFANAEALARYKVHPEHVKVSNYCKKIRESRAFVDFTE' A
#
# COMPACT_ATOMS: atom_id res chain seq x y z
N MET A 1 -8.50 8.12 3.97
CA MET A 1 -8.05 7.58 5.28
C MET A 1 -7.05 6.44 5.04
N LYS A 2 -6.14 6.11 5.96
CA LYS A 2 -5.18 4.98 5.80
C LYS A 2 -5.28 4.00 6.97
N HIS A 3 -5.23 2.71 6.65
CA HIS A 3 -5.17 1.61 7.61
C HIS A 3 -4.07 0.63 7.24
N TYR A 4 -3.26 0.25 8.22
CA TYR A 4 -2.24 -0.78 8.11
C TYR A 4 -2.69 -2.01 8.89
N ARG A 5 -2.51 -3.20 8.32
CA ARG A 5 -2.74 -4.48 9.00
C ARG A 5 -1.60 -5.44 8.66
N ILE A 6 -1.36 -6.38 9.56
CA ILE A 6 -0.42 -7.49 9.38
C ILE A 6 -1.22 -8.76 9.17
N ASN A 7 -0.64 -9.73 8.48
CA ASN A 7 -1.24 -11.03 8.32
C ASN A 7 -1.36 -11.78 9.65
N GLU A 8 -2.44 -12.54 9.80
CA GLU A 8 -2.72 -13.34 11.00
C GLU A 8 -2.67 -14.85 10.72
N LYS A 9 -2.65 -15.27 9.44
CA LYS A 9 -2.70 -16.69 9.06
C LYS A 9 -1.72 -17.02 7.95
N GLU A 10 -0.86 -18.00 8.21
CA GLU A 10 0.13 -18.46 7.23
C GLU A 10 -0.53 -19.21 6.06
N SER A 11 -0.07 -18.91 4.85
CA SER A 11 -0.42 -19.58 3.60
C SER A 11 0.55 -19.12 2.51
N ASP A 12 0.86 -19.99 1.54
CA ASP A 12 1.66 -19.63 0.36
C ASP A 12 1.02 -18.51 -0.49
N MET A 13 -0.29 -18.26 -0.30
CA MET A 13 -1.02 -17.17 -0.96
C MET A 13 -1.03 -15.87 -0.14
N ALA A 14 -0.60 -15.91 1.13
CA ALA A 14 -0.66 -14.75 2.01
C ALA A 14 0.52 -13.80 1.78
N TYR A 15 0.25 -12.51 1.96
CA TYR A 15 1.27 -11.46 2.06
C TYR A 15 1.41 -11.05 3.53
N ASP A 16 2.54 -10.48 3.93
CA ASP A 16 2.82 -10.17 5.34
C ASP A 16 2.04 -8.96 5.89
N ALA A 17 1.72 -8.00 5.02
CA ALA A 17 1.09 -6.75 5.41
C ALA A 17 0.22 -6.16 4.30
N VAL A 18 -0.79 -5.38 4.72
CA VAL A 18 -1.70 -4.65 3.81
C VAL A 18 -1.83 -3.19 4.22
N LEU A 19 -1.86 -2.32 3.21
CA LEU A 19 -2.24 -0.91 3.32
C LEU A 19 -3.57 -0.72 2.59
N ILE A 20 -4.59 -0.31 3.33
CA ILE A 20 -5.88 0.11 2.79
C ILE A 20 -5.93 1.62 2.86
N SER A 21 -6.20 2.27 1.73
CA SER A 21 -6.27 3.73 1.66
C SER A 21 -7.40 4.22 0.77
N THR A 22 -8.17 5.18 1.28
CA THR A 22 -9.25 5.84 0.54
C THR A 22 -8.86 7.26 0.14
N PHE A 23 -9.22 7.63 -1.09
CA PHE A 23 -8.98 8.94 -1.68
C PHE A 23 -10.29 9.47 -2.28
N ALA A 24 -10.45 10.80 -2.30
CA ALA A 24 -11.65 11.42 -2.85
C ALA A 24 -11.78 11.24 -4.37
N ASN A 25 -10.65 11.13 -5.08
CA ASN A 25 -10.57 10.99 -6.53
C ASN A 25 -9.17 10.55 -6.98
N ALA A 26 -9.01 10.37 -8.30
CA ALA A 26 -7.75 9.98 -8.93
C ALA A 26 -6.65 11.03 -8.74
N GLU A 27 -6.99 12.33 -8.71
CA GLU A 27 -6.00 13.39 -8.49
C GLU A 27 -5.43 13.35 -7.07
N ALA A 28 -6.26 13.06 -6.07
CA ALA A 28 -5.82 12.88 -4.69
C ALA A 28 -4.89 11.67 -4.56
N LEU A 29 -5.19 10.57 -5.25
CA LEU A 29 -4.29 9.41 -5.34
C LEU A 29 -2.97 9.75 -6.05
N ALA A 30 -3.01 10.51 -7.15
CA ALA A 30 -1.81 10.92 -7.88
C ALA A 30 -0.89 11.79 -7.01
N ARG A 31 -1.44 12.78 -6.28
CA ARG A 31 -0.68 13.58 -5.31
C ARG A 31 -0.07 12.73 -4.21
N TYR A 32 -0.81 11.74 -3.72
CA TYR A 32 -0.31 10.82 -2.71
C TYR A 32 0.88 9.97 -3.21
N LYS A 33 0.80 9.42 -4.43
CA LYS A 33 1.84 8.58 -5.03
C LYS A 33 3.21 9.29 -5.14
N VAL A 34 3.21 10.62 -5.31
CA VAL A 34 4.45 11.41 -5.46
C VAL A 34 4.84 12.18 -4.19
N HIS A 35 4.04 12.13 -3.13
CA HIS A 35 4.32 12.86 -1.90
C HIS A 35 5.66 12.40 -1.29
N PRO A 36 6.59 13.31 -0.90
CA PRO A 36 7.93 12.94 -0.45
C PRO A 36 7.95 11.89 0.67
N GLU A 37 7.06 12.02 1.66
CA GLU A 37 6.95 11.04 2.75
C GLU A 37 6.43 9.67 2.29
N HIS A 38 5.53 9.63 1.30
CA HIS A 38 5.09 8.35 0.73
C HIS A 38 6.22 7.68 -0.05
N VAL A 39 7.00 8.45 -0.82
CA VAL A 39 8.15 7.95 -1.57
C VAL A 39 9.22 7.39 -0.63
N LYS A 40 9.53 8.06 0.49
CA LYS A 40 10.46 7.56 1.51
C LYS A 40 10.05 6.17 2.03
N VAL A 41 8.79 6.01 2.42
CA VAL A 41 8.26 4.73 2.91
C VAL A 41 8.24 3.68 1.81
N SER A 42 7.79 4.03 0.60
CA SER A 42 7.75 3.12 -0.56
C SER A 42 9.15 2.59 -0.92
N ASN A 43 10.16 3.46 -0.86
CA ASN A 43 11.56 3.11 -1.07
C ASN A 43 12.08 2.17 0.00
N TYR A 44 11.71 2.39 1.27
CA TYR A 44 12.06 1.47 2.35
C TYR A 44 11.40 0.09 2.15
N CYS A 45 10.08 0.05 1.90
CA CYS A 45 9.36 -1.21 1.63
C CYS A 45 9.96 -1.97 0.45
N LYS A 46 10.43 -1.28 -0.61
CA LYS A 46 11.08 -1.91 -1.77
C LYS A 46 12.37 -2.66 -1.39
N LYS A 47 13.07 -2.23 -0.33
CA LYS A 47 14.31 -2.90 0.13
C LYS A 47 14.04 -4.18 0.92
N ILE A 48 12.88 -4.30 1.56
CA ILE A 48 12.58 -5.39 2.50
C ILE A 48 11.53 -6.38 1.99
N ARG A 49 10.74 -6.00 0.98
CA ARG A 49 9.67 -6.86 0.45
C ARG A 49 10.21 -7.80 -0.63
N GLU A 50 9.73 -9.03 -0.61
CA GLU A 50 9.98 -10.01 -1.68
C GLU A 50 9.03 -9.78 -2.87
N SER A 51 7.77 -9.44 -2.59
CA SER A 51 6.73 -9.25 -3.62
C SER A 51 5.78 -8.11 -3.24
N ARG A 52 4.94 -7.68 -4.20
CA ARG A 52 3.88 -6.67 -4.00
C ARG A 52 2.76 -6.86 -5.02
N ALA A 53 1.52 -6.80 -4.54
CA ALA A 53 0.33 -6.61 -5.36
C ALA A 53 -0.41 -5.32 -4.96
N PHE A 54 -1.29 -4.82 -5.82
CA PHE A 54 -2.21 -3.73 -5.50
C PHE A 54 -3.47 -3.82 -6.37
N VAL A 55 -4.57 -3.25 -5.87
CA VAL A 55 -5.83 -3.07 -6.60
C VAL A 55 -6.35 -1.67 -6.27
N ASP A 56 -6.64 -0.89 -7.31
CA ASP A 56 -7.36 0.39 -7.21
C ASP A 56 -8.77 0.15 -7.78
N PHE A 57 -9.83 0.52 -7.06
CA PHE A 57 -11.23 0.37 -7.50
C PHE A 57 -12.08 1.58 -7.05
N THR A 58 -13.22 1.77 -7.69
CA THR A 58 -14.26 2.73 -7.27
C THR A 58 -15.36 1.99 -6.52
N GLU A 59 -15.84 2.58 -5.42
CA GLU A 59 -17.08 2.15 -4.75
C GLU A 59 -18.32 2.64 -5.51
#